data_AF-A0A1H5HI59-F1
#
_entry.id   AF-A0A1H5HI59-F1
#
_cell.length_a   1.000
_cell.length_b   1.000
_cell.length_c   1.000
_cell.angle_alpha   90.00
_cell.angle_beta   90.00
_cell.angle_gamma   90.00
#
_symmetry.space_group_name_H-M   'P 1'
#
loop_
_entity.id
_entity.type
_entity.pdbx_description
1 polymer ?
#
loop_
_entity_poly.entity_id
_entity_poly.type
_entity_poly.pdbx_seq_one_letter_code
_entity_poly.pdbx_strand_id
1 'polypeptide(L)' 'MRRYLSTADLIVIIVTFLLFTLALFTKGFTHDLLLEAGVLLVSIKLILMNYKNTRLNIKIMEKLDQIDQDIKQQRKD' A
#
# COMPACT_ATOMS: atom_id res chain seq x y z
N MET A 1 -9.10 -0.38 -8.39
CA MET A 1 -7.69 0.06 -8.44
C MET A 1 -7.48 1.58 -8.28
N ARG A 2 -8.39 2.44 -8.76
CA ARG A 2 -8.18 3.91 -8.88
C ARG A 2 -8.18 4.79 -7.60
N ARG A 3 -8.44 4.28 -6.39
CA ARG A 3 -8.57 5.13 -5.18
C ARG A 3 -7.68 4.75 -3.98
N TYR A 4 -6.78 3.78 -4.14
CA TYR A 4 -5.96 3.28 -3.02
C TYR A 4 -4.46 3.50 -3.19
N LEU A 5 -4.03 4.01 -4.35
CA LEU A 5 -2.71 4.62 -4.48
C LEU A 5 -2.96 6.11 -4.32
N SER A 6 -2.57 6.67 -3.18
CA SER A 6 -2.56 8.12 -3.03
C SER A 6 -1.67 8.71 -4.11
N THR A 7 -1.98 9.91 -4.60
CA THR A 7 -1.12 10.60 -5.57
C THR A 7 0.32 10.70 -5.05
N ALA A 8 0.50 10.82 -3.74
CA ALA A 8 1.80 10.77 -3.08
C ALA A 8 2.51 9.42 -3.25
N ASP A 9 1.78 8.30 -3.05
CA ASP A 9 2.35 6.95 -3.23
C ASP A 9 2.82 6.74 -4.68
N LEU A 10 2.01 7.19 -5.64
CA LEU A 10 2.35 7.10 -7.05
C LEU A 10 3.60 7.94 -7.39
N ILE A 11 3.70 9.16 -6.86
CA ILE A 11 4.87 10.03 -7.05
C ILE A 11 6.12 9.36 -6.48
N VAL A 12 6.06 8.79 -5.27
CA VAL A 12 7.20 8.12 -4.64
C VAL A 12 7.65 6.92 -5.48
N ILE A 13 6.71 6.10 -6.00
CA ILE A 13 7.05 4.99 -6.90
C ILE A 13 7.77 5.50 -8.15
N ILE A 14 7.22 6.51 -8.81
CA ILE A 14 7.76 7.03 -10.07
C ILE A 14 9.15 7.63 -9.87
N VAL A 15 9.34 8.45 -8.83
CA VAL A 15 10.65 9.04 -8.50
C VAL A 15 11.66 7.94 -8.18
N THR A 16 11.29 6.96 -7.36
CA THR A 16 12.16 5.83 -7.00
C THR A 16 12.54 5.01 -8.23
N PHE A 17 11.59 4.77 -9.14
CA PHE A 17 11.83 4.04 -10.39
C PHE A 17 12.73 4.80 -11.36
N LEU A 18 12.56 6.12 -11.48
CA LEU A 18 13.44 6.95 -12.31
C LEU A 18 14.87 6.98 -11.77
N LEU A 19 15.03 7.17 -10.46
CA LEU A 19 16.35 7.15 -9.82
C LEU A 19 17.02 5.77 -9.94
N PHE A 20 16.27 4.67 -9.76
CA PHE A 20 16.74 3.30 -10.00
C PHE A 20 17.22 3.10 -11.43
N THR A 21 16.43 3.55 -12.41
CA THR A 21 16.77 3.44 -13.83
C THR A 21 18.04 4.23 -14.16
N LEU A 22 18.16 5.46 -13.65
CA LEU A 22 19.36 6.29 -13.82
C LEU A 22 20.59 5.66 -13.16
N ALA A 23 20.45 5.07 -11.97
CA ALA A 23 21.53 4.39 -11.29
C ALA A 23 22.02 3.15 -12.06
N LEU A 24 21.10 2.37 -12.63
CA LEU A 24 21.40 1.24 -13.52
C LEU A 24 22.27 1.64 -14.72
N PHE A 25 21.94 2.75 -15.38
CA PHE A 25 22.69 3.24 -16.54
C PHE A 25 24.02 3.90 -16.17
N THR A 26 24.15 4.47 -14.97
CA THR A 26 25.38 5.17 -14.53
C THR A 26 26.39 4.26 -13.85
N LYS A 27 25.96 3.25 -13.08
CA LYS A 27 26.85 2.33 -12.32
C LYS A 27 26.97 0.92 -12.89
N GLY A 28 26.12 0.53 -13.85
CA GLY A 28 26.09 -0.83 -14.40
C GLY A 28 25.54 -1.88 -13.42
N PHE A 29 25.44 -3.14 -13.86
CA PHE A 29 24.90 -4.30 -13.09
C PHE A 29 25.83 -4.77 -11.94
N THR A 30 26.25 -3.85 -11.06
CA THR A 30 27.10 -4.16 -9.90
C THR A 30 26.26 -4.31 -8.62
N HIS A 31 26.89 -4.61 -7.47
CA HIS A 31 26.22 -4.96 -6.21
C HIS A 31 25.17 -3.94 -5.73
N ASP A 32 25.34 -2.66 -6.10
CA ASP A 32 24.39 -1.58 -5.80
C ASP A 32 22.98 -1.84 -6.40
N LEU A 33 22.89 -2.62 -7.49
CA LEU A 33 21.61 -2.97 -8.11
C LEU A 33 20.67 -3.75 -7.18
N LEU A 34 21.22 -4.67 -6.38
CA LEU A 34 20.42 -5.43 -5.41
C LEU A 34 19.91 -4.55 -4.29
N LEU A 35 20.72 -3.57 -3.89
CA LEU A 35 20.39 -2.60 -2.85
C LEU A 35 19.28 -1.67 -3.32
N GLU A 36 19.38 -1.17 -4.55
CA GLU A 36 18.38 -0.31 -5.17
C GLU A 36 17.08 -1.08 -5.53
N ALA A 37 17.18 -2.35 -5.96
CA ALA A 37 16.02 -3.23 -6.16
C ALA A 37 15.33 -3.57 -4.84
N GLY A 38 16.08 -3.68 -3.74
CA GLY A 38 15.56 -3.81 -2.39
C GLY A 38 14.70 -2.61 -1.98
N VAL A 39 15.15 -1.39 -2.27
CA VAL A 39 14.37 -0.16 -1.99
C VAL A 39 13.07 -0.12 -2.80
N LEU A 40 13.11 -0.53 -4.08
CA LEU A 40 11.90 -0.65 -4.91
C LEU A 40 10.92 -1.70 -4.35
N LEU A 41 11.43 -2.87 -3.95
CA LEU A 41 10.62 -3.94 -3.37
C LEU A 41 9.99 -3.56 -2.03
N VAL A 42 10.71 -2.82 -1.18
CA VAL A 42 10.17 -2.28 0.07
C VAL A 42 9.02 -1.31 -0.23
N SER A 43 9.18 -0.42 -1.21
CA SER A 43 8.14 0.53 -1.62
C SER A 43 6.87 -0.19 -2.09
N ILE A 44 7.02 -1.17 -3.00
CA ILE A 44 5.90 -2.00 -3.48
C ILE A 44 5.23 -2.74 -2.32
N LYS A 45 6.02 -3.31 -1.40
CA LYS A 45 5.49 -4.04 -0.24
C LYS A 45 4.69 -3.14 0.69
N LEU A 46 5.14 -1.91 0.95
CA LEU A 46 4.42 -0.94 1.77
C LEU A 46 3.08 -0.56 1.12
N ILE A 47 3.06 -0.38 -0.19
CA ILE A 47 1.84 -0.08 -0.95
C ILE A 47 0.83 -1.23 -0.87
N LEU A 48 1.30 -2.47 -1.12
CA LEU A 48 0.46 -3.66 -0.99
C LEU A 48 -0.07 -3.85 0.45
N MET A 49 0.76 -3.54 1.45
CA MET A 49 0.36 -3.61 2.86
C MET A 49 -0.72 -2.58 3.19
N ASN A 50 -0.57 -1.33 2.73
CA ASN A 50 -1.58 -0.29 2.92
C ASN A 50 -2.91 -0.68 2.25
N TYR A 51 -2.86 -1.21 1.03
CA TYR A 51 -4.05 -1.71 0.36
C TYR A 51 -4.76 -2.81 1.17
N LYS A 52 -4.01 -3.80 1.67
CA LYS A 52 -4.57 -4.87 2.52
C LYS A 52 -5.17 -4.32 3.81
N ASN A 53 -4.47 -3.42 4.50
CA ASN A 53 -4.95 -2.79 5.73
C ASN A 53 -6.22 -1.99 5.50
N THR A 54 -6.31 -1.24 4.40
CA THR A 54 -7.51 -0.47 4.08
C THR A 54 -8.71 -1.41 3.85
N ARG A 55 -8.52 -2.52 3.13
CA ARG A 55 -9.59 -3.51 2.92
C ARG A 55 -10.01 -4.20 4.21
N LEU A 56 -9.06 -4.46 5.11
CA LEU A 56 -9.36 -5.00 6.44
C LEU A 56 -10.15 -4.00 7.28
N ASN A 57 -9.74 -2.73 7.30
CA ASN A 57 -10.46 -1.67 8.03
C ASN A 57 -11.90 -1.50 7.54
N ILE A 58 -12.16 -1.54 6.22
CA ILE A 58 -13.52 -1.49 5.69
C ILE A 58 -14.36 -2.66 6.23
N LYS A 59 -13.82 -3.89 6.19
CA LYS A 59 -14.53 -5.07 6.72
C LYS A 59 -14.76 -4.99 8.24
N ILE A 60 -13.83 -4.40 8.97
CA ILE A 60 -13.96 -4.19 10.42
C ILE A 60 -15.09 -3.19 10.69
N MET A 61 -15.14 -2.06 9.96
CA MET A 61 -16.23 -1.10 10.07
C MET A 61 -17.58 -1.72 9.71
N GLU A 62 -17.68 -2.49 8.62
CA GLU A 62 -18.92 -3.19 8.25
C GLU A 62 -19.39 -4.15 9.35
N LYS A 63 -18.46 -4.89 9.98
CA LYS A 63 -18.79 -5.78 11.10
C LYS A 63 -19.22 -5.01 12.35
N LEU A 64 -18.60 -3.87 12.63
CA LEU A 64 -18.99 -3.02 13.76
C LEU A 64 -20.40 -2.44 13.56
N ASP A 65 -20.72 -2.00 12.34
CA ASP A 65 -22.06 -1.51 12.00
C ASP A 65 -23.11 -2.61 12.13
N GLN A 66 -22.80 -3.84 11.70
CA GLN A 66 -23.69 -4.99 11.88
C GLN A 66 -23.95 -5.27 13.37
N ILE A 67 -22.91 -5.28 14.21
CA ILE A 67 -23.05 -5.50 15.66
C ILE A 67 -23.90 -4.39 16.30
N ASP A 68 -23.68 -3.12 15.93
CA ASP A 68 -24.49 -2.01 16.45
C ASP A 68 -25.97 -2.14 16.07
N GLN A 69 -26.26 -2.59 14.83
CA GLN A 69 -27.62 -2.87 14.39
C GLN A 69 -28.25 -4.03 15.16
N ASP A 70 -27.53 -5.13 15.36
CA ASP A 70 -28.02 -6.30 16.10
C ASP A 70 -28.34 -5.93 17.56
N ILE A 71 -27.49 -5.13 18.21
CA ILE A 71 -27.72 -4.63 19.58
C ILE A 71 -28.96 -3.72 19.63
N LYS A 72 -29.13 -2.84 18.63
CA LYS A 72 -30.32 -1.97 18.54
C LYS A 72 -31.61 -2.76 18.32
N GLN A 73 -31.55 -3.86 17.56
CA GLN A 73 -32.69 -4.74 17.33
C GLN A 73 -33.09 -5.43 18.63
N GLN A 74 -32.14 -6.02 19.36
CA GLN A 74 -32.39 -6.70 20.64
C GLN A 74 -32.91 -5.77 21.76
N ARG A 75 -32.65 -4.45 21.66
CA ARG A 75 -33.13 -3.48 22.65
C ARG A 75 -34.55 -2.95 22.36
N LYS A 76 -35.11 -3.27 21.18
CA LYS A 76 -36.48 -2.89 20.80
C LYS A 76 -37.50 -4.00 21.10
N ASP A 77 -37.03 -5.23 21.28
CA ASP A 77 -37.79 -6.38 21.78
C ASP A 77 -37.73 -6.45 23.32
#